data_AF-A0AAV5VC58-F1
#
_entry.id   AF-A0AAV5VC58-F1
#
_cell.length_a   1.000
_cell.length_b   1.000
_cell.length_c   1.000
_cell.angle_alpha   90.00
_cell.angle_beta   90.00
_cell.angle_gamma   90.00
#
_symmetry.space_group_name_H-M   'P 1'
#
loop_
_entity.id
_entity.type
_entity.pdbx_description
1 polymer ?
#
loop_
_entity_poly.entity_id
_entity_poly.type
_entity_poly.pdbx_seq_one_letter_code
_entity_poly.pdbx_strand_id
1 'polypeptide(L)'
;LQQLQQTDMLHAIQSRPHRHSLFELDSALASPIPHSSSPISSSSDSLLSSSNSSTNSPRRRSRTDKLDRRLSYNARIFRGMRSSGVKPSADDVQTCRREARDAFTDVSCRESRLHAIDDALDTVDELMLFVPDITASEQDEFFVNELSAFLAWIYSTMRFSGYISCLDAHFRDLKDRFRRLLPAIPYASEQRHLITLRFSQLCLEYAEMVDEESLEWCRVDMEYLDKKISVRERRNSLGKISGIDNYEAEREERRLRDIADRIRCNLERIQLAWRDCCSESRVPEKLV
;
A
#
# COMPACT_ATOMS: atom_id res chain seq x y z
N LEU A 1 -20.16 2.26 50.87
CA LEU A 1 -21.16 1.48 50.10
C LEU A 1 -21.25 1.93 48.62
N GLN A 2 -20.32 2.75 48.15
CA GLN A 2 -19.69 2.59 46.84
C GLN A 2 -18.81 1.33 46.89
N GLN A 3 -18.79 0.52 45.81
CA GLN A 3 -17.84 -0.58 45.45
C GLN A 3 -18.39 -2.00 45.15
N LEU A 4 -19.69 -2.25 44.96
CA LEU A 4 -20.13 -3.64 44.67
C LEU A 4 -21.13 -3.82 43.52
N GLN A 5 -21.07 -3.00 42.47
CA GLN A 5 -21.87 -3.21 41.25
C GLN A 5 -21.11 -2.96 39.93
N GLN A 6 -19.78 -3.06 39.93
CA GLN A 6 -18.95 -2.82 38.74
C GLN A 6 -18.15 -4.04 38.26
N THR A 7 -18.49 -5.24 38.73
CA THR A 7 -17.74 -6.48 38.43
C THR A 7 -18.44 -7.49 37.51
N ASP A 8 -19.72 -7.33 37.17
CA ASP A 8 -20.44 -8.33 36.37
C ASP A 8 -20.67 -7.98 34.89
N MET A 9 -20.07 -6.88 34.39
CA MET A 9 -20.07 -6.55 32.95
C MET A 9 -18.74 -6.84 32.22
N LEU A 10 -17.75 -7.43 32.90
CA LEU A 10 -16.42 -7.73 32.32
C LEU A 10 -16.17 -9.21 31.98
N HIS A 11 -17.19 -10.07 32.04
CA HIS A 11 -17.03 -11.52 31.75
C HIS A 11 -17.73 -12.05 30.49
N ALA A 12 -18.24 -11.17 29.60
CA ALA A 12 -18.91 -11.59 28.36
C ALA A 12 -18.06 -11.43 27.07
N ILE A 13 -16.74 -11.25 27.16
CA ILE A 13 -15.82 -11.18 25.99
C ILE A 13 -14.84 -12.36 26.02
N GLN A 14 -15.33 -13.56 26.32
CA GLN A 14 -14.53 -14.79 26.24
C GLN A 14 -15.34 -15.94 25.64
N SER A 15 -15.62 -15.84 24.34
CA SER A 15 -15.91 -17.01 23.50
C SER A 15 -16.07 -16.60 22.03
N ARG A 16 -14.95 -16.48 21.31
CA ARG A 16 -14.91 -16.68 19.86
C ARG A 16 -13.82 -17.70 19.54
N PRO A 17 -14.07 -18.69 18.65
CA PRO A 17 -13.18 -19.83 18.47
C PRO A 17 -12.02 -19.51 17.52
N HIS A 18 -10.85 -20.01 17.91
CA HIS A 18 -9.60 -20.28 17.19
C HIS A 18 -9.10 -19.31 16.08
N ARG A 19 -8.14 -18.49 16.52
CA ARG A 19 -7.05 -17.90 15.75
C ARG A 19 -6.31 -18.99 14.96
N HIS A 20 -6.21 -18.86 13.64
CA HIS A 20 -5.08 -19.43 12.91
C HIS A 20 -3.96 -18.40 12.89
N SER A 21 -2.92 -18.71 13.65
CA SER A 21 -1.71 -17.93 13.77
C SER A 21 -0.88 -18.14 12.51
N LEU A 22 -0.41 -17.05 11.87
CA LEU A 22 0.54 -17.07 10.74
C LEU A 22 1.84 -17.86 11.04
N PHE A 23 2.05 -18.27 12.29
CA PHE A 23 3.11 -19.13 12.78
C PHE A 23 2.91 -20.64 12.52
N GLU A 24 1.75 -21.13 12.07
CA GLU A 24 1.54 -22.57 11.83
C GLU A 24 2.10 -23.08 10.49
N LEU A 25 2.55 -22.19 9.59
CA LEU A 25 3.14 -22.57 8.31
C LEU A 25 4.63 -23.00 8.41
N ASP A 26 5.28 -22.82 9.55
CA ASP A 26 6.70 -23.19 9.75
C ASP A 26 6.93 -24.72 9.87
N SER A 27 5.89 -25.53 9.93
CA SER A 27 6.04 -27.00 10.00
C SER A 27 6.11 -27.71 8.64
N ALA A 28 5.89 -27.00 7.53
CA ALA A 28 5.88 -27.60 6.18
C ALA A 28 7.14 -27.32 5.34
N LEU A 29 8.07 -26.49 5.83
CA LEU A 29 9.35 -26.18 5.14
C LEU A 29 10.54 -27.00 5.65
N ALA A 30 10.34 -27.89 6.62
CA ALA A 30 11.35 -28.83 7.08
C ALA A 30 11.37 -30.10 6.19
N SER A 31 11.89 -29.99 4.97
CA SER A 31 12.36 -31.16 4.22
C SER A 31 13.89 -31.13 4.13
N PRO A 32 14.60 -32.19 4.55
CA PRO A 32 16.05 -32.23 4.57
C PRO A 32 16.62 -32.32 3.16
N ILE A 33 17.65 -31.51 2.89
CA ILE A 33 18.49 -31.57 1.70
C ILE A 33 19.21 -32.94 1.70
N PRO A 34 19.18 -33.74 0.62
CA PRO A 34 19.98 -34.96 0.56
C PRO A 34 21.47 -34.61 0.42
N HIS A 35 22.26 -35.09 1.37
CA HIS A 35 23.72 -35.13 1.29
C HIS A 35 24.16 -35.97 0.09
N SER A 36 25.05 -35.41 -0.74
CA SER A 36 25.97 -36.19 -1.56
C SER A 36 27.40 -35.71 -1.31
N SER A 37 28.30 -36.67 -1.22
CA SER A 37 29.59 -36.60 -0.58
C SER A 37 30.73 -36.34 -1.58
N SER A 38 31.62 -35.41 -1.21
CA SER A 38 33.10 -35.44 -1.39
C SER A 38 33.70 -35.19 -2.80
N PRO A 39 35.01 -34.82 -2.94
CA PRO A 39 36.01 -34.40 -1.93
C PRO A 39 36.82 -33.11 -2.25
N ILE A 40 37.32 -32.49 -1.18
CA ILE A 40 38.68 -31.95 -0.92
C ILE A 40 39.49 -31.42 -2.12
N SER A 41 39.73 -30.10 -2.13
CA SER A 41 41.05 -29.55 -2.48
C SER A 41 41.35 -28.32 -1.61
N SER A 42 42.41 -28.45 -0.83
CA SER A 42 43.09 -27.42 -0.06
C SER A 42 43.78 -26.40 -0.97
N SER A 43 43.72 -25.12 -0.62
CA SER A 43 44.88 -24.21 -0.70
C SER A 43 44.59 -22.94 0.11
N SER A 44 45.42 -22.75 1.13
CA SER A 44 45.57 -21.55 1.95
C SER A 44 46.18 -20.41 1.14
N ASP A 45 45.79 -19.16 1.43
CA ASP A 45 46.66 -17.96 1.55
C ASP A 45 45.76 -16.73 1.76
N SER A 46 45.76 -16.10 2.93
CA SER A 46 46.73 -15.10 3.44
C SER A 46 46.18 -13.66 3.32
N LEU A 47 45.63 -13.19 4.44
CA LEU A 47 45.77 -11.89 5.09
C LEU A 47 45.94 -10.58 4.28
N LEU A 48 45.05 -9.64 4.65
CA LEU A 48 45.21 -8.17 4.80
C LEU A 48 45.42 -7.32 3.54
N SER A 49 44.47 -6.40 3.30
CA SER A 49 44.74 -4.95 3.27
C SER A 49 43.45 -4.14 3.19
N SER A 50 43.25 -3.31 4.21
CA SER A 50 42.33 -2.18 4.22
C SER A 50 42.81 -1.10 3.27
N SER A 51 41.90 -0.51 2.50
CA SER A 51 42.06 0.86 2.00
C SER A 51 40.70 1.47 1.72
N ASN A 52 40.35 2.44 2.57
CA ASN A 52 39.26 3.38 2.38
C ASN A 52 39.54 4.22 1.12
N SER A 53 38.52 4.38 0.27
CA SER A 53 38.37 5.57 -0.55
C SER A 53 36.90 5.93 -0.62
N SER A 54 36.55 6.93 0.18
CA SER A 54 35.28 7.61 0.25
C SER A 54 34.95 8.28 -1.09
N THR A 55 33.93 7.76 -1.76
CA THR A 55 33.12 8.54 -2.69
C THR A 55 31.67 8.20 -2.40
N ASN A 56 31.05 8.97 -1.50
CA ASN A 56 29.61 8.96 -1.26
C ASN A 56 28.90 9.58 -2.47
N SER A 57 28.78 8.80 -3.55
CA SER A 57 27.73 8.99 -4.53
C SER A 57 26.51 8.18 -4.08
N PRO A 58 25.28 8.71 -4.17
CA PRO A 58 24.09 7.91 -3.92
C PRO A 58 24.08 6.77 -4.95
N ARG A 59 24.42 5.55 -4.51
CA ARG A 59 24.40 4.37 -5.36
C ARG A 59 23.01 4.26 -5.98
N ARG A 60 22.94 4.48 -7.29
CA ARG A 60 21.89 3.93 -8.14
C ARG A 60 21.81 2.43 -7.83
N ARG A 61 20.83 2.01 -7.04
CA ARG A 61 20.56 0.58 -6.88
C ARG A 61 19.90 0.13 -8.17
N SER A 62 20.75 -0.40 -9.06
CA SER A 62 20.34 -0.95 -10.33
C SER A 62 19.42 -2.16 -10.10
N ARG A 63 18.49 -2.39 -11.03
CA ARG A 63 17.56 -3.52 -11.01
C ARG A 63 18.27 -4.90 -10.94
N THR A 64 19.56 -4.93 -11.28
CA THR A 64 20.46 -6.10 -11.20
C THR A 64 20.94 -6.44 -9.79
N ASP A 65 21.00 -5.49 -8.85
CA ASP A 65 21.34 -5.77 -7.43
C ASP A 65 20.22 -6.53 -6.70
N LYS A 66 19.01 -6.63 -7.28
CA LYS A 66 17.88 -7.37 -6.69
C LYS A 66 18.05 -8.89 -6.73
N LEU A 67 18.92 -9.42 -7.61
CA LEU A 67 19.12 -10.87 -7.74
C LEU A 67 19.91 -11.50 -6.57
N ASP A 68 20.80 -10.73 -5.94
CA ASP A 68 21.60 -11.17 -4.78
C ASP A 68 21.01 -10.72 -3.42
N ARG A 69 19.94 -9.91 -3.42
CA ARG A 69 19.34 -9.42 -2.18
C ARG A 69 18.42 -10.49 -1.61
N ARG A 70 18.69 -10.89 -0.36
CA ARG A 70 17.75 -11.72 0.42
C ARG A 70 16.43 -10.96 0.54
N LEU A 71 15.36 -11.56 0.04
CA LEU A 71 14.00 -11.05 0.20
C LEU A 71 13.65 -10.88 1.68
N SER A 72 12.81 -9.90 1.96
CA SER A 72 12.19 -9.73 3.27
C SER A 72 11.42 -11.00 3.68
N TYR A 73 11.21 -11.17 4.99
CA TYR A 73 10.47 -12.31 5.53
C TYR A 73 9.06 -12.42 4.92
N ASN A 74 8.30 -11.31 4.91
CA ASN A 74 6.95 -11.27 4.37
C ASN A 74 6.93 -11.51 2.85
N ALA A 75 7.90 -10.99 2.09
CA ALA A 75 8.04 -11.31 0.66
C ALA A 75 8.25 -12.82 0.43
N ARG A 76 9.06 -13.49 1.26
CA ARG A 76 9.26 -14.95 1.16
C ARG A 76 7.99 -15.72 1.47
N ILE A 77 7.19 -15.30 2.46
CA ILE A 77 5.90 -15.91 2.77
C ILE A 77 4.97 -15.81 1.56
N PHE A 78 4.76 -14.62 1.00
CA PHE A 78 3.85 -14.44 -0.13
C PHE A 78 4.31 -15.18 -1.38
N ARG A 79 5.63 -15.26 -1.62
CA ARG A 79 6.18 -16.12 -2.68
C ARG A 79 5.85 -17.60 -2.44
N GLY A 80 5.98 -18.06 -1.20
CA GLY A 80 5.60 -19.41 -0.79
C GLY A 80 4.11 -19.67 -1.02
N MET A 81 3.24 -18.77 -0.55
CA MET A 81 1.79 -18.85 -0.76
C MET A 81 1.44 -18.95 -2.25
N ARG A 82 2.08 -18.13 -3.09
CA ARG A 82 1.89 -18.16 -4.55
C ARG A 82 2.25 -19.51 -5.14
N SER A 83 3.39 -20.06 -4.72
CA SER A 83 3.88 -21.37 -5.17
C SER A 83 2.95 -22.50 -4.74
N SER A 84 2.30 -22.36 -3.58
CA SER A 84 1.32 -23.31 -3.05
C SER A 84 -0.12 -23.07 -3.52
N GLY A 85 -0.36 -22.06 -4.36
CA GLY A 85 -1.70 -21.70 -4.85
C GLY A 85 -2.63 -21.06 -3.81
N VAL A 86 -2.09 -20.63 -2.66
CA VAL A 86 -2.84 -19.95 -1.59
C VAL A 86 -2.89 -18.45 -1.88
N LYS A 87 -4.08 -17.85 -1.81
CA LYS A 87 -4.26 -16.40 -1.98
C LYS A 87 -4.14 -15.67 -0.64
N PRO A 88 -3.43 -14.53 -0.57
CA PRO A 88 -3.46 -13.67 0.59
C PRO A 88 -4.82 -12.99 0.75
N SER A 89 -5.23 -12.81 2.00
CA SER A 89 -6.42 -12.06 2.39
C SER A 89 -6.10 -10.56 2.58
N ALA A 90 -7.14 -9.74 2.70
CA ALA A 90 -6.98 -8.33 3.08
C ALA A 90 -6.32 -8.16 4.46
N ASP A 91 -6.62 -9.07 5.41
CA ASP A 91 -6.06 -9.05 6.76
C ASP A 91 -4.56 -9.35 6.77
N ASP A 92 -4.08 -10.23 5.87
CA ASP A 92 -2.65 -10.50 5.69
C ASP A 92 -1.92 -9.22 5.25
N VAL A 93 -2.48 -8.51 4.25
CA VAL A 93 -1.93 -7.24 3.76
C VAL A 93 -1.96 -6.17 4.85
N GLN A 94 -3.07 -6.07 5.59
CA GLN A 94 -3.21 -5.12 6.68
C GLN A 94 -2.19 -5.39 7.80
N THR A 95 -1.92 -6.67 8.09
CA THR A 95 -0.92 -7.10 9.07
C THR A 95 0.48 -6.71 8.63
N CYS A 96 0.88 -7.05 7.40
CA CYS A 96 2.18 -6.64 6.87
C CYS A 96 2.36 -5.12 6.83
N ARG A 97 1.29 -4.37 6.53
CA ARG A 97 1.33 -2.89 6.56
C ARG A 97 1.54 -2.35 7.96
N ARG A 98 0.95 -2.96 9.00
CA ARG A 98 1.20 -2.58 10.40
C ARG A 98 2.63 -2.90 10.81
N GLU A 99 3.09 -4.13 10.55
CA GLU A 99 4.46 -4.54 10.86
C GLU A 99 5.50 -3.65 10.19
N ALA A 100 5.29 -3.26 8.93
CA ALA A 100 6.18 -2.36 8.21
C ALA A 100 6.19 -0.95 8.82
N ARG A 101 5.05 -0.46 9.32
CA ARG A 101 4.96 0.82 10.04
C ARG A 101 5.71 0.77 11.36
N ASP A 102 5.47 -0.28 12.14
CA ASP A 102 6.09 -0.46 13.45
C ASP A 102 7.63 -0.58 13.29
N ALA A 103 8.09 -1.38 12.33
CA ALA A 103 9.50 -1.51 11.99
C ALA A 103 10.14 -0.18 11.55
N PHE A 104 9.40 0.68 10.84
CA PHE A 104 9.87 2.01 10.45
C PHE A 104 9.93 2.98 11.65
N THR A 105 8.97 2.92 12.57
CA THR A 105 8.89 3.83 13.73
C THR A 105 9.86 3.45 14.84
N ASP A 106 10.10 2.16 15.05
CA ASP A 106 10.92 1.64 16.15
C ASP A 106 12.41 1.91 15.97
N VAL A 107 12.84 2.21 14.75
CA VAL A 107 14.23 2.50 14.44
C VAL A 107 14.53 4.00 14.47
N SER A 108 15.62 4.34 15.14
CA SER A 108 16.07 5.73 15.33
C SER A 108 17.01 6.21 14.22
N CYS A 109 17.72 5.31 13.55
CA CYS A 109 18.67 5.68 12.49
C CYS A 109 18.01 5.67 11.10
N ARG A 110 18.48 6.60 10.25
CA ARG A 110 17.96 6.79 8.89
C ARG A 110 18.13 5.55 8.01
N GLU A 111 19.27 4.87 8.08
CA GLU A 111 19.55 3.70 7.24
C GLU A 111 18.57 2.56 7.52
N SER A 112 18.29 2.26 8.80
CA SER A 112 17.29 1.25 9.15
C SER A 112 15.88 1.63 8.70
N ARG A 113 15.52 2.92 8.72
CA ARG A 113 14.24 3.40 8.15
C ARG A 113 14.14 3.15 6.65
N LEU A 114 15.22 3.43 5.93
CA LEU A 114 15.29 3.15 4.49
C LEU A 114 15.20 1.64 4.22
N HIS A 115 15.84 0.81 5.05
CA HIS A 115 15.73 -0.65 4.96
C HIS A 115 14.31 -1.16 5.24
N ALA A 116 13.60 -0.63 6.24
CA ALA A 116 12.21 -1.00 6.48
C ALA A 116 11.30 -0.67 5.28
N ILE A 117 11.55 0.45 4.60
CA ILE A 117 10.85 0.80 3.35
C ILE A 117 11.20 -0.17 2.21
N ASP A 118 12.48 -0.52 2.06
CA ASP A 118 12.92 -1.51 1.06
C ASP A 118 12.21 -2.86 1.29
N ASP A 119 12.16 -3.34 2.54
CA ASP A 119 11.52 -4.61 2.89
C ASP A 119 10.00 -4.59 2.61
N ALA A 120 9.36 -3.44 2.83
CA ALA A 120 7.96 -3.23 2.49
C ALA A 120 7.74 -3.23 0.97
N LEU A 121 8.63 -2.61 0.19
CA LEU A 121 8.59 -2.65 -1.28
C LEU A 121 8.75 -4.08 -1.81
N ASP A 122 9.68 -4.86 -1.28
CA ASP A 122 9.85 -6.27 -1.65
C ASP A 122 8.60 -7.09 -1.34
N THR A 123 7.94 -6.81 -0.21
CA THR A 123 6.68 -7.45 0.18
C THR A 123 5.56 -7.11 -0.82
N VAL A 124 5.43 -5.84 -1.17
CA VAL A 124 4.45 -5.36 -2.14
C VAL A 124 4.73 -5.94 -3.53
N ASP A 125 5.99 -6.07 -3.95
CA ASP A 125 6.35 -6.67 -5.24
C ASP A 125 5.77 -8.09 -5.38
N GLU A 126 5.77 -8.90 -4.32
CA GLU A 126 5.14 -10.22 -4.32
C GLU A 126 3.60 -10.13 -4.24
N LEU A 127 3.05 -9.23 -3.42
CA LEU A 127 1.59 -9.03 -3.30
C LEU A 127 0.96 -8.57 -4.63
N MET A 128 1.64 -7.70 -5.38
CA MET A 128 1.17 -7.22 -6.68
C MET A 128 0.94 -8.36 -7.68
N LEU A 129 1.60 -9.51 -7.51
CA LEU A 129 1.43 -10.68 -8.38
C LEU A 129 0.09 -11.41 -8.15
N PHE A 130 -0.57 -11.17 -7.02
CA PHE A 130 -1.89 -11.72 -6.70
C PHE A 130 -3.06 -10.83 -7.17
N VAL A 131 -2.78 -9.62 -7.64
CA VAL A 131 -3.82 -8.71 -8.14
C VAL A 131 -4.46 -9.34 -9.39
N PRO A 132 -5.78 -9.64 -9.35
CA PRO A 132 -6.50 -10.20 -10.48
C PRO A 132 -6.69 -9.14 -11.59
N ASP A 133 -7.02 -9.59 -12.80
CA ASP A 133 -7.34 -8.68 -13.90
C ASP A 133 -8.63 -7.90 -13.63
N ILE A 134 -9.63 -8.58 -13.05
CA ILE A 134 -10.89 -8.03 -12.55
C ILE A 134 -11.25 -8.79 -11.28
N THR A 135 -11.65 -8.10 -10.23
CA THR A 135 -12.10 -8.72 -8.98
C THR A 135 -13.40 -9.49 -9.18
N ALA A 136 -13.43 -10.73 -8.67
CA ALA A 136 -14.61 -11.61 -8.79
C ALA A 136 -15.47 -11.59 -7.51
N SER A 137 -14.93 -11.08 -6.40
CA SER A 137 -15.57 -11.09 -5.10
C SER A 137 -15.24 -9.83 -4.31
N GLU A 138 -16.08 -9.53 -3.31
CA GLU A 138 -15.84 -8.44 -2.35
C GLU A 138 -14.53 -8.65 -1.59
N GLN A 139 -14.13 -9.90 -1.33
CA GLN A 139 -12.85 -10.24 -0.69
C GLN A 139 -11.66 -9.83 -1.56
N ASP A 140 -11.73 -10.05 -2.88
CA ASP A 140 -10.69 -9.59 -3.80
C ASP A 140 -10.64 -8.05 -3.83
N GLU A 141 -11.78 -7.37 -3.74
CA GLU A 141 -11.85 -5.92 -3.67
C GLU A 141 -11.22 -5.36 -2.38
N PHE A 142 -11.50 -5.99 -1.23
CA PHE A 142 -10.88 -5.62 0.04
C PHE A 142 -9.37 -5.85 0.03
N PHE A 143 -8.91 -6.95 -0.58
CA PHE A 143 -7.49 -7.23 -0.75
C PHE A 143 -6.79 -6.12 -1.54
N VAL A 144 -7.33 -5.75 -2.70
CA VAL A 144 -6.78 -4.68 -3.55
C VAL A 144 -6.85 -3.32 -2.83
N ASN A 145 -7.93 -3.05 -2.09
CA ASN A 145 -8.06 -1.84 -1.29
C ASN A 145 -6.98 -1.75 -0.20
N GLU A 146 -6.75 -2.80 0.58
CA GLU A 146 -5.67 -2.81 1.59
C GLU A 146 -4.28 -2.72 0.95
N LEU A 147 -4.08 -3.34 -0.21
CA LEU A 147 -2.83 -3.21 -0.96
C LEU A 147 -2.59 -1.76 -1.40
N SER A 148 -3.63 -1.07 -1.87
CA SER A 148 -3.52 0.37 -2.20
C SER A 148 -3.20 1.23 -0.98
N ALA A 149 -3.72 0.86 0.21
CA ALA A 149 -3.40 1.55 1.46
C ALA A 149 -1.95 1.31 1.89
N PHE A 150 -1.42 0.12 1.59
CA PHE A 150 -0.01 -0.20 1.81
C PHE A 150 0.90 0.62 0.88
N LEU A 151 0.56 0.68 -0.41
CA LEU A 151 1.25 1.56 -1.37
C LEU A 151 1.21 3.03 -0.93
N ALA A 152 0.05 3.53 -0.52
CA ALA A 152 -0.10 4.90 -0.04
C ALA A 152 0.85 5.21 1.12
N TRP A 153 0.95 4.29 2.08
CA TRP A 153 1.91 4.44 3.18
C TRP A 153 3.37 4.42 2.69
N ILE A 154 3.76 3.46 1.85
CA ILE A 154 5.14 3.35 1.37
C ILE A 154 5.55 4.62 0.62
N TYR A 155 4.77 5.03 -0.38
CA TYR A 155 5.16 6.14 -1.26
C TYR A 155 5.07 7.51 -0.58
N SER A 156 4.11 7.71 0.34
CA SER A 156 4.08 8.90 1.17
C SER A 156 5.30 8.93 2.12
N THR A 157 5.64 7.79 2.74
CA THR A 157 6.82 7.71 3.61
C THR A 157 8.11 7.96 2.82
N MET A 158 8.25 7.40 1.61
CA MET A 158 9.40 7.64 0.72
C MET A 158 9.55 9.13 0.40
N ARG A 159 8.44 9.82 0.04
CA ARG A 159 8.43 11.25 -0.29
C ARG A 159 9.14 12.10 0.78
N PHE A 160 8.93 11.75 2.05
CA PHE A 160 9.42 12.52 3.20
C PHE A 160 10.64 11.90 3.92
N SER A 161 11.08 10.70 3.56
CA SER A 161 12.13 9.95 4.31
C SER A 161 13.49 9.88 3.63
N GLY A 162 13.83 10.88 2.80
CA GLY A 162 15.19 11.03 2.27
C GLY A 162 15.45 10.33 0.93
N TYR A 163 14.40 9.96 0.21
CA TYR A 163 14.41 9.43 -1.16
C TYR A 163 14.35 10.53 -2.25
N ILE A 164 14.74 11.76 -1.90
CA ILE A 164 14.50 12.96 -2.72
C ILE A 164 15.20 12.90 -4.10
N SER A 165 16.34 12.23 -4.21
CA SER A 165 17.12 12.15 -5.46
C SER A 165 16.52 11.24 -6.54
N CYS A 166 15.44 10.53 -6.25
CA CYS A 166 14.84 9.53 -7.15
C CYS A 166 13.30 9.59 -7.17
N LEU A 167 12.72 10.73 -6.80
CA LEU A 167 11.26 10.90 -6.74
C LEU A 167 10.55 10.62 -8.07
N ASP A 168 11.12 11.02 -9.22
CA ASP A 168 10.58 10.69 -10.54
C ASP A 168 10.44 9.18 -10.77
N ALA A 169 11.46 8.41 -10.37
CA ALA A 169 11.45 6.96 -10.52
C ALA A 169 10.40 6.33 -9.59
N HIS A 170 10.31 6.83 -8.35
CA HIS A 170 9.28 6.36 -7.42
C HIS A 170 7.87 6.67 -7.91
N PHE A 171 7.63 7.87 -8.44
CA PHE A 171 6.33 8.22 -8.97
C PHE A 171 5.96 7.36 -10.17
N ARG A 172 6.92 7.06 -11.05
CA ARG A 172 6.70 6.12 -12.16
C ARG A 172 6.34 4.72 -11.67
N ASP A 173 7.09 4.18 -10.70
CA ASP A 173 6.80 2.87 -10.12
C ASP A 173 5.42 2.86 -9.44
N LEU A 174 5.07 3.93 -8.72
CA LEU A 174 3.76 4.13 -8.12
C LEU A 174 2.65 4.07 -9.17
N LYS A 175 2.80 4.85 -10.26
CA LYS A 175 1.86 4.86 -11.37
C LYS A 175 1.70 3.47 -11.98
N ASP A 176 2.78 2.75 -12.20
CA ASP A 176 2.75 1.40 -12.78
C ASP A 176 1.96 0.42 -11.88
N ARG A 177 2.09 0.55 -10.55
CA ARG A 177 1.30 -0.24 -9.60
C ARG A 177 -0.18 0.14 -9.63
N PHE A 178 -0.51 1.43 -9.61
CA PHE A 178 -1.92 1.89 -9.69
C PHE A 178 -2.56 1.62 -11.04
N ARG A 179 -1.79 1.60 -12.14
CA ARG A 179 -2.25 1.17 -13.46
C ARG A 179 -2.74 -0.28 -13.44
N ARG A 180 -2.20 -1.12 -12.55
CA ARG A 180 -2.67 -2.49 -12.33
C ARG A 180 -3.83 -2.58 -11.34
N LEU A 181 -3.83 -1.78 -10.27
CA LEU A 181 -4.88 -1.84 -9.25
C LEU A 181 -6.22 -1.25 -9.71
N LEU A 182 -6.21 -0.10 -10.38
CA LEU A 182 -7.43 0.62 -10.73
C LEU A 182 -8.34 -0.18 -11.68
N PRO A 183 -7.85 -0.79 -12.78
CA PRO A 183 -8.70 -1.58 -13.67
C PRO A 183 -9.26 -2.84 -13.02
N ALA A 184 -8.57 -3.38 -12.00
CA ALA A 184 -9.00 -4.59 -11.30
C ALA A 184 -10.34 -4.41 -10.57
N ILE A 185 -10.70 -3.17 -10.18
CA ILE A 185 -11.90 -2.90 -9.38
C ILE A 185 -12.99 -2.25 -10.24
N PRO A 186 -14.22 -2.79 -10.27
CA PRO A 186 -15.33 -2.20 -11.02
C PRO A 186 -15.68 -0.77 -10.58
N TYR A 187 -16.10 0.08 -11.52
CA TYR A 187 -16.59 1.45 -11.24
C TYR A 187 -17.79 1.51 -10.29
N ALA A 188 -18.53 0.41 -10.14
CA ALA A 188 -19.65 0.33 -9.21
C ALA A 188 -19.20 0.19 -7.74
N SER A 189 -17.96 -0.24 -7.48
CA SER A 189 -17.47 -0.52 -6.13
C SER A 189 -17.08 0.75 -5.36
N GLU A 190 -17.44 0.83 -4.07
CA GLU A 190 -16.94 1.86 -3.16
C GLU A 190 -15.41 1.77 -3.00
N GLN A 191 -14.83 0.57 -3.08
CA GLN A 191 -13.39 0.36 -2.95
C GLN A 191 -12.60 1.07 -4.04
N ARG A 192 -13.15 1.13 -5.26
CA ARG A 192 -12.50 1.85 -6.37
C ARG A 192 -12.28 3.31 -6.02
N HIS A 193 -13.31 3.98 -5.51
CA HIS A 193 -13.26 5.40 -5.17
C HIS A 193 -12.31 5.69 -4.01
N LEU A 194 -12.19 4.77 -3.04
CA LEU A 194 -11.20 4.86 -1.97
C LEU A 194 -9.77 4.72 -2.51
N ILE A 195 -9.53 3.80 -3.45
CA ILE A 195 -8.24 3.63 -4.12
C ILE A 195 -7.89 4.90 -4.93
N THR A 196 -8.84 5.44 -5.69
CA THR A 196 -8.66 6.71 -6.42
C THR A 196 -8.36 7.86 -5.47
N LEU A 197 -9.05 7.97 -4.34
CA LEU A 197 -8.76 8.99 -3.33
C LEU A 197 -7.31 8.91 -2.85
N ARG A 198 -6.82 7.72 -2.50
CA ARG A 198 -5.41 7.52 -2.11
C ARG A 198 -4.46 7.88 -3.24
N PHE A 199 -4.78 7.50 -4.47
CA PHE A 199 -3.96 7.85 -5.64
C PHE A 199 -3.89 9.38 -5.85
N SER A 200 -5.03 10.07 -5.76
CA SER A 200 -5.09 11.54 -5.90
C SER A 200 -4.31 12.26 -4.79
N GLN A 201 -4.30 11.71 -3.57
CA GLN A 201 -3.49 12.23 -2.46
C GLN A 201 -1.99 12.07 -2.73
N LEU A 202 -1.57 10.90 -3.21
CA LEU A 202 -0.19 10.69 -3.62
C LEU A 202 0.19 11.58 -4.81
N CYS A 203 -0.70 11.79 -5.77
CA CYS A 203 -0.48 12.74 -6.85
C CYS A 203 -0.27 14.16 -6.30
N LEU A 204 -1.01 14.58 -5.28
CA LEU A 204 -0.80 15.87 -4.64
C LEU A 204 0.58 15.96 -3.96
N GLU A 205 1.01 14.92 -3.24
CA GLU A 205 2.34 14.86 -2.62
C GLU A 205 3.50 14.86 -3.65
N TYR A 206 3.23 14.31 -4.82
CA TYR A 206 4.14 14.21 -5.96
C TYR A 206 3.79 15.19 -7.09
N ALA A 207 3.15 16.33 -6.78
CA ALA A 207 2.55 17.22 -7.79
C ALA A 207 3.50 17.66 -8.92
N GLU A 208 4.79 17.85 -8.61
CA GLU A 208 5.86 18.20 -9.56
C GLU A 208 6.12 17.13 -10.63
N MET A 209 5.65 15.89 -10.42
CA MET A 209 5.86 14.72 -11.29
C MET A 209 4.57 14.19 -11.91
N VAL A 210 3.42 14.68 -11.45
CA VAL A 210 2.12 14.29 -12.00
C VAL A 210 2.06 14.67 -13.48
N ASP A 211 1.41 13.83 -14.27
CA ASP A 211 1.12 14.08 -15.68
C ASP A 211 -0.39 13.99 -15.97
N GLU A 212 -0.77 14.33 -17.21
CA GLU A 212 -2.17 14.33 -17.64
C GLU A 212 -2.85 12.97 -17.45
N GLU A 213 -2.15 11.86 -17.71
CA GLU A 213 -2.68 10.50 -17.53
C GLU A 213 -3.10 10.26 -16.07
N SER A 214 -2.29 10.70 -15.10
CA SER A 214 -2.57 10.53 -13.68
C SER A 214 -3.81 11.32 -13.25
N LEU A 215 -3.96 12.55 -13.76
CA LEU A 215 -5.16 13.36 -13.49
C LEU A 215 -6.40 12.75 -14.15
N GLU A 216 -6.25 12.21 -15.36
CA GLU A 216 -7.36 11.63 -16.10
C GLU A 216 -7.95 10.41 -15.39
N TRP A 217 -7.13 9.54 -14.81
CA TRP A 217 -7.64 8.42 -14.00
C TRP A 217 -8.54 8.88 -12.86
N CYS A 218 -8.17 9.98 -12.20
CA CYS A 218 -8.97 10.56 -11.11
C CYS A 218 -10.25 11.21 -11.64
N ARG A 219 -10.20 11.93 -12.77
CA ARG A 219 -11.37 12.58 -13.38
C ARG A 219 -12.41 11.59 -13.85
N VAL A 220 -11.98 10.53 -14.53
CA VAL A 220 -12.89 9.46 -14.98
C VAL A 220 -13.61 8.85 -13.78
N ASP A 221 -12.89 8.49 -12.73
CA ASP A 221 -13.52 7.90 -11.54
C ASP A 221 -14.47 8.87 -10.84
N MET A 222 -14.11 10.17 -10.78
CA MET A 222 -14.99 11.23 -10.28
C MET A 222 -16.30 11.33 -11.07
N GLU A 223 -16.24 11.24 -12.40
CA GLU A 223 -17.46 11.29 -13.23
C GLU A 223 -18.42 10.12 -12.90
N TYR A 224 -17.87 8.92 -12.67
CA TYR A 224 -18.66 7.77 -12.23
C TYR A 224 -19.21 7.96 -10.81
N LEU A 225 -18.40 8.49 -9.91
CA LEU A 225 -18.78 8.75 -8.53
C LEU A 225 -19.91 9.80 -8.44
N ASP A 226 -19.81 10.91 -9.18
CA ASP A 226 -20.83 11.96 -9.24
C ASP A 226 -22.16 11.42 -9.80
N LYS A 227 -22.11 10.57 -10.84
CA LYS A 227 -23.29 9.86 -11.36
C LYS A 227 -23.91 8.95 -10.31
N LYS A 228 -23.09 8.20 -9.57
CA LYS A 228 -23.54 7.28 -8.51
C LYS A 228 -24.22 8.03 -7.36
N ILE A 229 -23.64 9.15 -6.91
CA ILE A 229 -24.22 10.04 -5.91
C ILE A 229 -25.57 10.59 -6.42
N SER A 230 -25.60 11.13 -7.63
CA SER A 230 -26.82 11.69 -8.25
C SER A 230 -27.97 10.69 -8.35
N VAL A 231 -27.68 9.43 -8.71
CA VAL A 231 -28.70 8.36 -8.78
C VAL A 231 -29.24 8.04 -7.40
N ARG A 232 -28.39 8.01 -6.37
CA ARG A 232 -28.83 7.77 -4.99
C ARG A 232 -29.67 8.91 -4.43
N GLU A 233 -29.25 10.15 -4.64
CA GLU A 233 -30.02 11.33 -4.21
C GLU A 233 -31.42 11.32 -4.79
N ARG A 234 -31.56 11.01 -6.09
CA ARG A 234 -32.88 10.85 -6.72
C ARG A 234 -33.69 9.72 -6.06
N ARG A 235 -33.08 8.56 -5.80
CA ARG A 235 -33.76 7.45 -5.14
C ARG A 235 -34.24 7.81 -3.74
N ASN A 236 -33.42 8.51 -2.96
CA ASN A 236 -33.74 8.94 -1.60
C ASN A 236 -34.82 10.03 -1.59
N SER A 237 -34.83 10.93 -2.59
CA SER A 237 -35.89 11.94 -2.74
C SER A 237 -37.27 11.37 -3.10
N LEU A 238 -37.31 10.19 -3.72
CA LEU A 238 -38.54 9.54 -4.21
C LEU A 238 -39.13 8.51 -3.22
N GLY A 239 -38.39 8.10 -2.19
CA GLY A 239 -38.80 7.03 -1.27
C GLY A 239 -38.78 7.45 0.19
N LYS A 240 -39.95 7.45 0.84
CA LYS A 240 -40.07 7.37 2.31
C LYS A 240 -39.67 5.96 2.77
N ILE A 241 -38.37 5.68 2.85
CA ILE A 241 -37.88 4.44 3.46
C ILE A 241 -37.75 4.70 4.95
N SER A 242 -38.75 4.28 5.73
CA SER A 242 -38.67 4.36 7.20
C SER A 242 -37.90 3.15 7.73
N GLY A 243 -36.72 3.34 8.32
CA GLY A 243 -35.98 2.27 9.00
C GLY A 243 -34.46 2.46 9.07
N ILE A 244 -33.79 1.48 9.68
CA ILE A 244 -32.32 1.35 9.81
C ILE A 244 -31.63 1.41 8.43
N ASP A 245 -32.27 0.86 7.40
CA ASP A 245 -31.78 0.88 6.01
C ASP A 245 -31.60 2.32 5.45
N ASN A 246 -32.40 3.28 5.93
CA ASN A 246 -32.25 4.68 5.54
C ASN A 246 -30.99 5.30 6.18
N TYR A 247 -30.67 4.93 7.42
CA TYR A 247 -29.47 5.42 8.09
C TYR A 247 -28.19 4.91 7.42
N GLU A 248 -28.15 3.63 7.05
CA GLU A 248 -26.99 3.06 6.34
C GLU A 248 -26.82 3.67 4.96
N ALA A 249 -27.91 3.87 4.21
CA ALA A 249 -27.89 4.53 2.91
C ALA A 249 -27.41 5.99 3.00
N GLU A 250 -27.94 6.77 3.96
CA GLU A 250 -27.50 8.16 4.20
C GLU A 250 -26.03 8.23 4.65
N ARG A 251 -25.58 7.24 5.44
CA ARG A 251 -24.18 7.16 5.86
C ARG A 251 -23.27 6.88 4.68
N GLU A 252 -23.62 5.93 3.83
CA GLU A 252 -22.85 5.62 2.62
C GLU A 252 -22.83 6.81 1.65
N GLU A 253 -23.97 7.49 1.44
CA GLU A 253 -24.06 8.71 0.62
C GLU A 253 -23.10 9.80 1.13
N ARG A 254 -23.09 10.06 2.45
CA ARG A 254 -22.15 11.01 3.06
C ARG A 254 -20.70 10.61 2.84
N ARG A 255 -20.36 9.32 2.96
CA ARG A 255 -18.99 8.83 2.68
C ARG A 255 -18.60 9.07 1.22
N LEU A 256 -19.48 8.76 0.27
CA LEU A 256 -19.20 8.98 -1.15
C LEU A 256 -19.00 10.46 -1.48
N ARG A 257 -19.80 11.36 -0.88
CA ARG A 257 -19.60 12.80 -1.04
C ARG A 257 -18.25 13.26 -0.47
N ASP A 258 -17.89 12.82 0.73
CA ASP A 258 -16.57 13.15 1.32
C ASP A 258 -15.42 12.68 0.42
N ILE A 259 -15.52 11.47 -0.13
CA ILE A 259 -14.53 10.95 -1.09
C ILE A 259 -14.47 11.85 -2.33
N ALA A 260 -15.62 12.18 -2.93
CA ALA A 260 -15.70 13.01 -4.13
C ALA A 260 -15.12 14.40 -3.90
N ASP A 261 -15.49 15.06 -2.80
CA ASP A 261 -15.02 16.42 -2.47
C ASP A 261 -13.51 16.44 -2.22
N ARG A 262 -12.96 15.40 -1.58
CA ARG A 262 -11.52 15.28 -1.36
C ARG A 262 -10.74 15.03 -2.64
N ILE A 263 -11.23 14.18 -3.54
CA ILE A 263 -10.59 13.98 -4.86
C ILE A 263 -10.64 15.29 -5.64
N ARG A 264 -11.79 15.97 -5.69
CA ARG A 264 -11.95 17.26 -6.38
C ARG A 264 -10.96 18.30 -5.86
N CYS A 265 -10.87 18.46 -4.54
CA CYS A 265 -9.92 19.36 -3.90
C CYS A 265 -8.46 19.02 -4.25
N ASN A 266 -8.08 17.73 -4.27
CA ASN A 266 -6.73 17.33 -4.68
C ASN A 266 -6.44 17.72 -6.13
N LEU A 267 -7.37 17.48 -7.05
CA LEU A 267 -7.21 17.82 -8.47
C LEU A 267 -7.08 19.33 -8.69
N GLU A 268 -7.90 20.14 -8.02
CA GLU A 268 -7.82 21.59 -8.08
C GLU A 268 -6.47 22.11 -7.59
N ARG A 269 -5.95 21.55 -6.48
CA ARG A 269 -4.63 21.91 -5.95
C ARG A 269 -3.48 21.54 -6.88
N ILE A 270 -3.53 20.36 -7.51
CA ILE A 270 -2.51 19.95 -8.48
C ILE A 270 -2.55 20.87 -9.71
N GLN A 271 -3.74 21.18 -10.22
CA GLN A 271 -3.88 22.09 -11.36
C GLN A 271 -3.43 23.52 -11.05
N LEU A 272 -3.65 23.99 -9.82
CA LEU A 272 -3.10 25.27 -9.38
C LEU A 272 -1.57 25.25 -9.40
N ALA A 273 -0.97 24.20 -8.83
CA ALA A 273 0.49 24.02 -8.82
C ALA A 273 1.09 24.04 -10.23
N TRP A 274 0.48 23.36 -11.19
CA TRP A 274 0.92 23.38 -12.59
C TRP A 274 0.84 24.76 -13.23
N ARG A 275 -0.22 25.52 -12.97
CA ARG A 275 -0.35 26.89 -13.52
C ARG A 275 0.76 27.78 -13.02
N ASP A 276 1.06 27.71 -11.72
CA ASP A 276 2.12 28.50 -11.11
C ASP A 276 3.50 28.14 -11.70
N CYS A 277 3.78 26.84 -11.91
CA CYS A 277 5.01 26.35 -12.55
C CYS A 277 5.14 26.75 -14.04
N CYS A 278 4.03 26.91 -14.76
CA CYS A 278 4.04 27.37 -16.14
C CYS A 278 4.22 28.89 -16.25
N SER A 279 3.79 29.64 -15.22
CA SER A 279 3.90 31.10 -15.18
C SER A 279 5.26 31.61 -14.71
N GLU A 280 5.98 30.82 -13.92
CA GLU A 280 7.33 31.15 -13.47
C GLU A 280 8.34 30.15 -14.04
N SER A 281 9.45 30.63 -14.61
CA SER A 281 10.64 29.82 -14.89
C SER A 281 11.32 29.34 -13.59
N ARG A 282 10.57 28.81 -12.63
CA ARG A 282 11.03 28.37 -11.31
C ARG A 282 10.36 27.06 -10.92
N VAL A 283 11.21 26.13 -10.48
CA VAL A 283 10.84 24.85 -9.89
C VAL A 283 10.01 25.12 -8.62
N PRO A 284 8.86 24.47 -8.43
CA PRO A 284 7.98 24.74 -7.30
C PRO A 284 8.66 24.32 -5.99
N GLU A 285 8.79 25.27 -5.07
CA GLU A 285 9.13 24.98 -3.67
C GLU A 285 7.92 24.35 -2.98
N LYS A 286 8.01 23.03 -2.74
CA LYS A 286 7.25 22.19 -1.79
C LYS A 286 5.87 22.70 -1.36
N LEU A 287 4.83 22.13 -1.96
CA LEU A 287 3.49 22.08 -1.39
C LEU A 287 3.45 21.00 -0.29
N VAL A 288 3.61 21.41 0.98
CA VAL A 288 3.25 20.61 2.16
C VAL A 288 2.22 21.39 2.97
#